data_AF-A0A2V5R996-F1
#
_entry.id   AF-A0A2V5R996-F1
#
_cell.length_a   1.000
_cell.length_b   1.000
_cell.length_c   1.000
_cell.angle_alpha   90.00
_cell.angle_beta   90.00
_cell.angle_gamma   90.00
#
_symmetry.space_group_name_H-M   'P 1'
#
loop_
_entity.id
_entity.type
_entity.pdbx_description
1 polymer ?
#
loop_
_entity_poly.entity_id
_entity_poly.type
_entity_poly.pdbx_seq_one_letter_code
_entity_poly.pdbx_strand_id
1 'polypeptide(L)'
;HNSDYVADPETGAGSLHSWGIAVDATLVDAWNNPVGMPSDFDDFTPAAMWRYVGPSPEVRAHVRLLQNAMLRAGFWGSRTEWWHYTIAHWQKYVPAEKAKSAGKTLATHWEGLL
;
A
#
# COMPACT_ATOMS: atom_id res chain seq x y z
N HIS A 1 -15.51 -7.92 -11.28
CA HIS A 1 -14.95 -6.72 -10.62
C HIS A 1 -14.76 -7.06 -9.15
N ASN A 2 -13.52 -7.08 -8.67
CA ASN A 2 -13.23 -7.29 -7.25
C ASN A 2 -12.94 -5.94 -6.60
N SER A 3 -13.82 -5.51 -5.71
CA SER A 3 -13.72 -4.25 -4.97
C SER A 3 -12.58 -4.21 -3.95
N ASP A 4 -11.93 -5.35 -3.69
CA ASP A 4 -10.83 -5.45 -2.73
C ASP A 4 -9.50 -4.88 -3.26
N TYR A 5 -9.39 -4.70 -4.58
CA TYR A 5 -8.16 -4.32 -5.26
C TYR A 5 -8.31 -3.05 -6.12
N VAL A 6 -9.52 -2.76 -6.58
CA VAL A 6 -9.78 -1.57 -7.41
C VAL A 6 -10.83 -0.73 -6.73
N ALA A 7 -10.45 0.50 -6.36
CA ALA A 7 -11.39 1.47 -5.82
C ALA A 7 -12.40 1.88 -6.90
N ASP A 8 -13.69 1.77 -6.56
CA ASP A 8 -14.78 2.25 -7.41
C ASP A 8 -14.76 3.80 -7.45
N PRO A 9 -14.67 4.42 -8.64
CA PRO A 9 -14.65 5.88 -8.77
C PRO A 9 -15.98 6.55 -8.42
N GLU A 10 -17.10 5.82 -8.42
CA GLU A 10 -18.43 6.38 -8.14
C GLU A 10 -18.81 6.34 -6.65
N THR A 11 -18.08 5.58 -5.82
CA THR A 11 -18.35 5.45 -4.40
C THR A 11 -17.17 5.92 -3.53
N GLY A 12 -17.46 6.57 -2.39
CA GLY A 12 -16.40 6.99 -1.46
C GLY A 12 -15.61 8.23 -1.88
N ALA A 13 -14.31 8.23 -1.56
CA ALA A 13 -13.33 9.22 -2.05
C ALA A 13 -12.76 8.88 -3.44
N GLY A 14 -13.13 7.73 -4.02
CA GLY A 14 -12.44 7.16 -5.18
C GLY A 14 -11.02 6.69 -4.83
N SER A 15 -10.17 6.50 -5.84
CA SER A 15 -8.76 6.13 -5.63
C SER A 15 -8.00 7.24 -4.89
N LEU A 16 -7.28 6.87 -3.83
CA LEU A 16 -6.44 7.81 -3.07
C LEU A 16 -5.26 8.35 -3.91
N HIS A 17 -4.84 7.61 -4.94
CA HIS A 17 -3.87 8.08 -5.92
C HIS A 17 -4.36 9.34 -6.65
N SER A 18 -5.67 9.44 -6.93
CA SER A 18 -6.26 10.62 -7.60
C SER A 18 -6.18 11.90 -6.77
N TRP A 19 -5.95 11.77 -5.45
CA TRP A 19 -5.79 12.88 -4.53
C TRP A 19 -4.31 13.20 -4.23
N GLY A 20 -3.36 12.47 -4.82
CA GLY A 20 -1.93 12.67 -4.59
C GLY A 20 -1.47 12.30 -3.17
N ILE A 21 -2.23 11.46 -2.47
CA ILE A 21 -1.99 11.06 -1.07
C ILE A 21 -1.58 9.59 -0.95
N ALA A 22 -1.49 8.88 -2.07
CA ALA A 22 -1.01 7.52 -2.15
C ALA A 22 0.08 7.38 -3.21
N VAL A 23 0.93 6.38 -3.03
CA VAL A 23 2.03 6.01 -3.93
C VAL A 23 2.17 4.50 -3.99
N ASP A 24 2.59 4.01 -5.15
CA ASP A 24 3.03 2.63 -5.32
C ASP A 24 4.56 2.62 -5.41
N ALA A 25 5.21 1.80 -4.60
CA ALA A 25 6.66 1.84 -4.40
C ALA A 25 7.29 0.44 -4.44
N THR A 26 8.53 0.40 -4.90
CA THR A 26 9.41 -0.78 -4.86
C THR A 26 10.82 -0.37 -4.43
N LEU A 27 11.72 -1.35 -4.33
CA LEU A 27 13.13 -1.14 -4.02
C LEU A 27 14.02 -1.42 -5.23
N VAL A 28 15.12 -0.69 -5.29
CA VAL A 28 16.25 -0.95 -6.18
C VAL A 28 17.54 -1.03 -5.35
N ASP A 29 18.54 -1.72 -5.87
CA ASP A 29 19.88 -1.73 -5.28
C ASP A 29 20.65 -0.43 -5.58
N ALA A 30 21.88 -0.33 -5.08
CA ALA A 30 22.73 0.85 -5.26
C ALA A 30 23.16 1.09 -6.73
N TRP A 31 22.99 0.10 -7.60
CA TRP A 31 23.25 0.18 -9.04
C TRP A 31 21.95 0.39 -9.84
N ASN A 32 20.84 0.69 -9.16
CA ASN A 32 19.52 0.92 -9.74
C ASN A 32 18.89 -0.32 -10.39
N ASN A 33 19.28 -1.53 -9.98
CA ASN A 33 18.61 -2.76 -10.39
C ASN A 33 17.41 -3.04 -9.47
N PRO A 34 16.23 -3.42 -10.02
CA PRO A 34 15.12 -3.90 -9.21
C PRO A 34 15.51 -5.10 -8.36
N VAL A 35 15.12 -5.09 -7.09
CA VAL A 35 15.27 -6.27 -6.22
C VAL A 35 14.01 -7.13 -6.28
N GLY A 36 14.15 -8.42 -5.96
CA GLY A 36 13.00 -9.33 -5.93
C GLY A 36 11.98 -8.93 -4.86
N MET A 37 10.72 -8.82 -5.27
CA MET A 37 9.55 -8.56 -4.41
C MET A 37 8.57 -9.74 -4.48
N PRO A 38 7.53 -9.82 -3.63
CA PRO A 38 6.61 -10.96 -3.56
C PRO A 38 5.94 -11.32 -4.88
N SER A 39 5.63 -10.30 -5.66
CA SER A 39 4.96 -10.34 -6.96
C SER A 39 5.39 -9.12 -7.77
N ASP A 40 4.96 -9.04 -9.03
CA ASP A 40 4.95 -7.79 -9.76
C ASP A 40 3.86 -6.84 -9.20
N PHE A 41 3.90 -5.57 -9.62
CA PHE A 41 2.78 -4.65 -9.39
C PHE A 41 1.53 -5.15 -10.11
N ASP A 42 0.36 -4.82 -9.56
CA ASP A 42 -0.96 -5.20 -10.08
C ASP A 42 -1.19 -6.73 -10.19
N ASP A 43 -0.37 -7.53 -9.50
CA ASP A 43 -0.60 -8.96 -9.34
C ASP A 43 -1.59 -9.20 -8.21
N PHE A 44 -2.86 -9.44 -8.52
CA PHE A 44 -3.92 -9.64 -7.52
C PHE A 44 -4.01 -11.08 -6.98
N THR A 45 -2.86 -11.74 -6.77
CA THR A 45 -2.75 -13.05 -6.13
C THR A 45 -2.45 -12.92 -4.62
N PRO A 46 -2.49 -14.02 -3.83
CA PRO A 46 -2.08 -13.97 -2.43
C PRO A 46 -0.67 -13.43 -2.19
N ALA A 47 0.19 -13.42 -3.20
CA ALA A 47 1.52 -12.84 -3.15
C ALA A 47 1.52 -11.31 -2.97
N ALA A 48 0.45 -10.62 -3.38
CA ALA A 48 0.32 -9.18 -3.17
C ALA A 48 0.09 -8.78 -1.72
N MET A 49 -0.38 -9.68 -0.87
CA MET A 49 -0.68 -9.33 0.52
C MET A 49 0.58 -8.91 1.27
N TRP A 50 0.50 -7.85 2.07
CA TRP A 50 1.65 -7.30 2.81
C TRP A 50 2.32 -8.28 3.79
N ARG A 51 1.58 -9.29 4.26
CA ARG A 51 2.06 -10.37 5.14
C ARG A 51 2.54 -11.59 4.38
N TYR A 52 2.54 -11.58 3.05
CA TYR A 52 2.99 -12.71 2.28
C TYR A 52 4.44 -13.03 2.64
N VAL A 53 4.63 -14.24 3.19
CA VAL A 53 5.92 -14.73 3.66
C VAL A 53 6.69 -15.37 2.50
N GLY A 54 5.99 -15.98 1.54
CA GLY A 54 6.61 -16.73 0.45
C GLY A 54 7.67 -17.74 0.90
N PRO A 55 8.38 -18.39 -0.04
CA PRO A 55 9.52 -19.23 0.29
C PRO A 55 10.81 -18.44 0.55
N SER A 56 11.10 -17.38 -0.24
CA SER A 56 12.40 -16.68 -0.20
C SER A 56 12.56 -15.78 1.04
N PRO A 57 13.58 -16.03 1.89
CA PRO A 57 13.95 -15.12 2.98
C PRO A 57 14.37 -13.73 2.52
N GLU A 58 15.01 -13.63 1.36
CA GLU A 58 15.51 -12.37 0.78
C GLU A 58 14.34 -11.46 0.40
N VAL A 59 13.34 -11.99 -0.31
CA VAL A 59 12.12 -11.26 -0.68
C VAL A 59 11.39 -10.76 0.57
N ARG A 60 11.32 -11.56 1.64
CA ARG A 60 10.74 -11.10 2.92
C ARG A 60 11.51 -9.93 3.52
N ALA A 61 12.84 -9.96 3.45
CA ALA A 61 13.67 -8.89 3.96
C ALA A 61 13.45 -7.59 3.18
N HIS A 62 13.35 -7.66 1.84
CA HIS A 62 13.07 -6.50 1.00
C HIS A 62 11.71 -5.86 1.31
N VAL A 63 10.64 -6.65 1.42
CA VAL A 63 9.31 -6.12 1.75
C VAL A 63 9.29 -5.46 3.11
N ARG A 64 9.90 -6.09 4.12
CA ARG A 64 10.02 -5.50 5.46
C ARG A 64 10.84 -4.21 5.44
N LEU A 65 11.91 -4.17 4.65
CA LEU A 65 12.71 -2.96 4.46
C LEU A 65 11.88 -1.83 3.87
N LEU A 66 11.12 -2.10 2.79
CA LEU A 66 10.23 -1.13 2.17
C LEU A 66 9.16 -0.63 3.14
N GLN A 67 8.47 -1.54 3.82
CA GLN A 67 7.43 -1.21 4.81
C GLN A 67 7.99 -0.31 5.92
N ASN A 68 9.16 -0.63 6.46
CA ASN A 68 9.80 0.17 7.50
C ASN A 68 10.26 1.54 6.98
N ALA A 69 10.78 1.60 5.75
CA ALA A 69 11.17 2.87 5.13
C ALA A 69 9.96 3.79 4.93
N MET A 70 8.87 3.26 4.38
CA MET A 70 7.63 3.99 4.16
C MET A 70 6.97 4.43 5.47
N LEU A 71 6.94 3.55 6.48
CA LEU A 71 6.43 3.88 7.81
C LEU A 71 7.20 5.06 8.43
N ARG A 72 8.53 5.02 8.37
CA ARG A 72 9.39 6.12 8.85
C ARG A 72 9.21 7.41 8.06
N ALA A 73 8.80 7.32 6.80
CA ALA A 73 8.46 8.46 5.96
C ALA A 73 7.03 8.98 6.19
N GLY A 74 6.26 8.38 7.11
CA GLY A 74 4.91 8.80 7.44
C GLY A 74 3.83 8.23 6.52
N PHE A 75 4.10 7.10 5.86
CA PHE A 75 3.13 6.38 5.05
C PHE A 75 2.68 5.07 5.72
N TRP A 76 1.44 4.66 5.45
CA TRP A 76 0.85 3.40 5.88
C TRP A 76 0.61 2.48 4.69
N GLY A 77 1.04 1.22 4.80
CA GLY A 77 0.88 0.22 3.75
C GLY A 77 -0.54 -0.32 3.63
N SER A 78 -0.93 -0.75 2.43
CA SER A 78 -2.14 -1.54 2.18
C SER A 78 -1.99 -2.97 2.69
N ARG A 79 -3.11 -3.61 3.08
CA ARG A 79 -3.09 -5.04 3.44
C ARG A 79 -3.16 -5.96 2.22
N THR A 80 -3.74 -5.49 1.13
CA THR A 80 -3.98 -6.30 -0.07
C THR A 80 -2.88 -6.15 -1.11
N GLU A 81 -2.06 -5.09 -1.00
CA GLU A 81 -1.04 -4.71 -1.99
C GLU A 81 0.25 -4.27 -1.29
N TRP A 82 1.32 -5.06 -1.37
CA TRP A 82 2.57 -4.80 -0.66
C TRP A 82 3.27 -3.51 -1.13
N TRP A 83 2.94 -3.04 -2.32
CA TRP A 83 3.50 -1.86 -2.97
C TRP A 83 2.74 -0.58 -2.66
N HIS A 84 1.49 -0.65 -2.20
CA HIS A 84 0.62 0.51 -2.05
C HIS A 84 0.78 1.16 -0.68
N TYR A 85 1.03 2.46 -0.65
CA TYR A 85 1.23 3.25 0.56
C TYR A 85 0.45 4.55 0.53
N THR A 86 -0.24 4.88 1.62
CA THR A 86 -0.99 6.14 1.79
C THR A 86 -0.36 7.00 2.88
N ILE A 87 -0.28 8.32 2.70
CA ILE A 87 0.24 9.22 3.74
C ILE A 87 -0.62 9.13 5.02
N ALA A 88 0.02 9.14 6.18
CA ALA A 88 -0.66 9.17 7.47
C ALA A 88 -1.55 10.42 7.58
N HIS A 89 -2.69 10.27 8.25
CA HIS A 89 -3.69 11.35 8.42
C HIS A 89 -4.17 11.96 7.09
N TRP A 90 -4.23 11.15 6.02
CA TRP A 90 -4.62 11.60 4.68
C TRP A 90 -5.97 12.31 4.62
N GLN A 91 -6.85 12.06 5.59
CA GLN A 91 -8.16 12.73 5.72
C GLN A 91 -8.05 14.26 5.78
N LYS A 92 -6.89 14.80 6.19
CA LYS A 92 -6.61 16.25 6.20
C LYS A 92 -6.47 16.84 4.79
N TYR A 93 -6.09 16.03 3.81
CA TYR A 93 -5.75 16.47 2.46
C TYR A 93 -6.89 16.27 1.45
N VAL A 94 -8.04 15.76 1.89
CA VAL A 94 -9.23 15.59 1.06
C VAL A 94 -10.43 16.32 1.69
N PRO A 95 -11.46 16.67 0.90
CA PRO A 95 -12.69 17.25 1.44
C PRO A 95 -13.35 16.33 2.49
N ALA A 96 -13.90 16.94 3.54
CA ALA A 96 -14.39 16.21 4.72
C ALA A 96 -15.53 15.22 4.39
N GLU A 97 -16.39 15.57 3.43
CA GLU A 97 -17.46 14.68 2.94
C GLU A 97 -16.92 13.43 2.25
N LYS A 98 -15.77 13.54 1.57
CA LYS A 98 -15.08 12.42 0.90
C LYS A 98 -14.26 11.59 1.91
N ALA A 99 -13.63 12.22 2.89
CA ALA A 99 -12.91 11.51 3.96
C ALA A 99 -13.84 10.56 4.75
N LYS A 100 -15.05 11.01 5.08
CA LYS A 100 -16.04 10.23 5.84
C LYS A 100 -16.51 8.97 5.10
N SER A 101 -16.58 9.01 3.77
CA SER A 101 -17.04 7.88 2.97
C SER A 101 -15.92 6.86 2.71
N ALA A 102 -14.65 7.29 2.62
CA ALA A 102 -13.51 6.41 2.44
C ALA A 102 -12.99 5.76 3.74
N GLY A 103 -13.21 6.37 4.91
CA GLY A 103 -12.82 5.79 6.21
C GLY A 103 -13.49 4.45 6.55
N LYS A 104 -14.59 4.09 5.86
CA LYS A 104 -15.28 2.79 6.04
C LYS A 104 -14.62 1.65 5.24
N THR A 105 -13.91 1.95 4.15
CA THR A 105 -13.24 0.99 3.26
C THR A 105 -11.78 0.76 3.69
N LEU A 106 -11.15 1.78 4.25
CA LEU A 106 -9.72 1.79 4.60
C LEU A 106 -9.41 1.39 6.06
N ALA A 107 -10.41 0.99 6.85
CA ALA A 107 -10.23 0.54 8.25
C ALA A 107 -9.34 -0.71 8.43
N THR A 108 -8.72 -1.17 7.35
CA THR A 108 -7.69 -2.22 7.28
C THR A 108 -6.27 -1.67 7.39
N HIS A 109 -6.03 -0.50 7.99
CA HIS A 109 -4.64 0.00 8.16
C HIS A 109 -3.82 -0.85 9.17
N TRP A 110 -2.50 -0.88 8.97
CA TRP A 110 -1.52 -1.50 9.87
C TRP A 110 -0.64 -0.41 10.48
N GLU A 111 -0.62 -0.31 11.81
CA GLU A 111 0.12 0.73 12.55
C GLU A 111 1.53 0.29 13.02
N GLY A 112 2.07 -0.83 12.51
CA GLY A 112 3.49 -1.14 12.72
C GLY A 112 3.87 -1.82 14.05
N LEU A 113 2.98 -2.55 14.71
CA LEU A 113 3.34 -3.32 15.93
C LEU A 113 3.66 -4.78 15.59
N LEU A 114 4.95 -5.13 15.58
CA LEU A 114 5.43 -6.52 15.55
C LEU A 114 4.61 -7.48 16.42
#